data_AF-A0A3B9KTT4-F1
#
_entry.id   AF-A0A3B9KTT4-F1
#
_cell.length_a   1.000
_cell.length_b   1.000
_cell.length_c   1.000
_cell.angle_alpha   90.00
_cell.angle_beta   90.00
_cell.angle_gamma   90.00
#
_symmetry.space_group_name_H-M   'P 1'
#
loop_
_entity.id
_entity.type
_entity.pdbx_description
1 polymer ?
#
loop_
_entity_poly.entity_id
_entity_poly.type
_entity_poly.pdbx_seq_one_letter_code
_entity_poly.pdbx_strand_id
1 'polypeptide(L)' 'MARIYDEPSRTFGEYLLIPGFSSSECTPDKVSLKTPLVKYKKGSEQSPITLNIPMVSAIMQSVS' A
#
# COMPACT_ATOMS: atom_id res chain seq x y z
N MET A 1 -9.32 -31.61 -12.65
CA MET A 1 -9.52 -31.50 -11.19
C MET A 1 -9.52 -30.01 -10.84
N ALA A 2 -10.47 -29.54 -10.04
CA ALA A 2 -10.54 -28.13 -9.64
C ALA A 2 -9.48 -27.82 -8.58
N ARG A 3 -9.05 -26.56 -8.51
CA ARG A 3 -8.16 -26.06 -7.46
C ARG A 3 -9.02 -25.56 -6.30
N ILE A 4 -8.84 -26.15 -5.12
CA ILE A 4 -9.50 -25.75 -3.88
C ILE A 4 -8.48 -25.01 -3.00
N TYR A 5 -8.96 -24.00 -2.26
CA TYR A 5 -8.17 -23.26 -1.28
C TYR A 5 -8.59 -23.70 0.13
N ASP A 6 -7.63 -23.77 1.04
CA ASP A 6 -7.88 -24.24 2.41
C ASP A 6 -8.69 -23.23 3.24
N GLU A 7 -8.56 -21.94 2.92
CA GLU A 7 -9.19 -20.83 3.66
C GLU A 7 -10.00 -19.91 2.72
N PRO A 8 -11.05 -19.24 3.23
CA PRO A 8 -11.85 -18.30 2.46
C PRO A 8 -11.13 -16.94 2.28
N SER A 9 -11.49 -16.21 1.23
CA SER A 9 -11.11 -14.80 1.06
C SER A 9 -11.69 -13.94 2.19
N ARG A 10 -10.93 -12.90 2.57
CA ARG A 10 -11.28 -11.95 3.64
C ARG A 10 -11.34 -10.52 3.13
N THR A 11 -12.01 -9.64 3.86
CA THR A 11 -12.21 -8.22 3.54
C THR A 11 -11.67 -7.31 4.65
N PHE A 12 -11.48 -6.01 4.38
CA PHE A 12 -10.84 -5.10 5.32
C PHE A 12 -11.54 -5.01 6.70
N GLY A 13 -12.87 -5.19 6.76
CA GLY A 13 -13.62 -5.13 8.02
C GLY A 13 -13.32 -6.26 9.01
N GLU A 14 -12.59 -7.30 8.60
CA GLU A 14 -12.23 -8.44 9.44
C GLU A 14 -10.90 -8.26 10.20
N TYR A 15 -10.16 -7.18 9.93
CA TYR A 15 -8.82 -6.95 10.46
C TYR A 15 -8.77 -5.78 11.45
N LEU A 16 -7.89 -5.91 12.44
CA LEU A 16 -7.53 -4.84 13.38
C LEU A 16 -6.01 -4.62 13.38
N LEU A 17 -5.59 -3.38 13.61
CA LEU A 17 -4.18 -3.05 13.82
C LEU A 17 -3.84 -3.22 15.30
N ILE A 18 -2.87 -4.08 15.60
CA ILE A 18 -2.30 -4.20 16.95
C ILE A 18 -1.12 -3.21 17.03
N PRO A 19 -1.13 -2.25 17.96
CA PRO A 19 -0.02 -1.32 18.13
C PRO A 19 1.30 -2.03 18.46
N GLY A 20 2.37 -1.61 17.79
CA GLY A 20 3.75 -2.03 18.09
C GLY A 20 4.51 -0.97 18.89
N PHE A 21 5.84 -1.06 18.88
CA PHE A 21 6.69 -0.03 19.47
C PHE A 21 6.67 1.26 18.63
N SER A 22 6.47 2.41 19.29
CA SER A 22 6.55 3.74 18.69
C SER A 22 7.68 4.52 19.36
N SER A 23 8.74 4.84 18.59
CA SER A 23 9.84 5.67 19.08
C SER A 23 9.41 7.13 19.22
N SER A 24 10.19 7.94 19.96
CA SER A 24 9.99 9.39 20.07
C SER A 24 10.07 10.13 18.72
N GLU A 25 10.70 9.52 17.72
CA GLU A 25 10.82 10.09 16.37
C GLU A 25 9.61 9.77 15.48
N CYS A 26 8.72 8.86 15.91
CA CYS A 26 7.55 8.44 15.13
C CYS A 26 6.41 9.46 15.26
N THR A 27 6.61 10.67 14.71
CA THR A 27 5.62 11.75 14.66
C THR A 27 4.98 11.86 13.28
N PRO A 28 3.70 12.28 13.17
CA PRO A 28 2.97 12.30 11.89
C PRO A 28 3.65 13.11 10.77
N ASP A 29 4.31 14.21 11.10
CA ASP A 29 5.03 15.10 10.17
C ASP A 29 6.28 14.47 9.56
N LYS A 30 6.84 13.43 10.21
CA LYS A 30 8.03 12.70 9.74
C LYS A 30 7.70 11.47 8.90
N VAL A 31 6.41 11.14 8.73
CA VAL A 31 5.98 9.97 7.94
C VAL A 31 6.06 10.28 6.45
N SER A 32 6.91 9.57 5.72
CA SER A 32 6.93 9.62 4.25
C SER A 32 5.87 8.70 3.66
N LEU A 33 4.92 9.28 2.92
CA LEU A 33 3.90 8.56 2.15
C LEU A 33 4.31 8.30 0.69
N LYS A 34 5.57 8.58 0.34
CA LYS A 34 6.07 8.36 -1.03
C LYS A 34 6.02 6.88 -1.40
N THR A 35 5.47 6.57 -2.57
CA THR A 35 5.32 5.19 -3.05
C THR A 35 5.66 5.07 -4.55
N PRO A 36 6.27 3.95 -5.01
CA PRO A 36 6.52 3.71 -6.43
C PRO A 36 5.22 3.40 -7.19
N LEU A 37 5.11 3.83 -8.44
CA LEU A 37 3.96 3.54 -9.32
C LEU A 37 4.24 2.42 -10.33
N VAL A 38 5.47 2.33 -10.84
CA VAL A 38 5.84 1.37 -11.90
C VAL A 38 6.91 0.39 -11.43
N LYS A 39 6.94 -0.79 -12.06
CA LYS A 39 7.93 -1.83 -11.77
C LYS A 39 9.36 -1.31 -11.94
N TYR A 40 10.25 -1.78 -11.07
CA TYR A 40 11.67 -1.41 -11.06
C TYR A 40 12.47 -2.52 -10.35
N LYS A 41 13.79 -2.57 -10.56
CA LYS A 41 14.66 -3.52 -9.88
C LYS A 41 14.93 -3.06 -8.45
N LYS A 42 14.15 -3.58 -7.49
CA LYS A 42 14.29 -3.29 -6.06
C LYS A 42 15.74 -3.51 -5.60
N GLY A 43 16.32 -2.50 -4.95
CA GLY A 43 17.69 -2.53 -4.42
C GLY A 43 18.78 -2.18 -5.44
N SER A 44 18.46 -2.04 -6.73
CA SER A 44 19.42 -1.58 -7.75
C SER A 44 19.10 -0.19 -8.28
N GLU A 45 17.82 0.14 -8.44
CA GLU A 45 17.38 1.42 -8.99
C GLU A 45 16.15 1.97 -8.24
N GLN A 46 15.80 3.23 -8.52
CA GLN A 46 14.56 3.83 -8.07
C GLN A 46 13.48 3.67 -9.13
N SER A 47 12.21 3.61 -8.71
CA SER A 47 11.10 3.61 -9.67
C SER A 47 11.12 4.91 -10.48
N PRO A 48 11.06 4.85 -11.83
CA PRO A 48 11.01 6.04 -12.68
C PRO A 48 9.81 6.96 -12.39
N ILE A 49 8.73 6.41 -11.83
CA ILE A 49 7.55 7.17 -11.45
C ILE A 49 7.22 6.89 -9.99
N THR A 50 7.15 7.96 -9.20
CA THR A 50 6.81 7.91 -7.77
C THR A 50 5.66 8.86 -7.46
N LEU A 51 4.81 8.47 -6.52
CA LEU A 51 3.74 9.28 -5.98
C LEU A 51 4.17 9.87 -4.64
N ASN A 52 3.69 11.07 -4.31
CA ASN A 52 3.90 11.68 -2.98
C ASN A 52 2.96 11.12 -1.91
N ILE A 53 1.78 10.63 -2.33
CA ILE A 53 0.77 9.98 -1.49
C ILE A 53 0.26 8.72 -2.22
N PRO A 54 -0.07 7.63 -1.52
CA PRO A 54 -0.48 6.36 -2.14
C PRO A 54 -1.96 6.35 -2.52
N MET A 55 -2.41 7.36 -3.26
CA MET A 55 -3.79 7.49 -3.71
C MET A 55 -3.84 7.86 -5.19
N VAL A 56 -4.77 7.24 -5.92
CA VAL A 56 -5.09 7.52 -7.32
C VAL A 56 -6.61 7.54 -7.49
N SER A 57 -7.11 8.32 -8.44
CA SER A 57 -8.52 8.29 -8.79
C SER A 57 -8.87 7.06 -9.63
N ALA A 58 -10.12 6.62 -9.53
CA ALA A 58 -10.64 5.52 -10.35
C ALA A 58 -10.90 5.98 -11.79
N ILE A 59 -10.69 5.09 -12.76
CA ILE A 59 -11.01 5.33 -14.18
C ILE A 59 -12.53 5.17 -14.36
N MET A 60 -13.27 6.25 -14.18
CA MET A 60 -14.73 6.25 -14.19
C MET A 60 -15.26 7.55 -14.79
N GLN A 61 -16.36 7.47 -15.55
CA GLN A 61 -16.96 8.64 -16.21
C GLN A 61 -17.30 9.79 -15.25
N SER A 62 -17.57 9.50 -13.98
CA SER A 62 -17.94 10.47 -12.94
C SER A 62 -16.80 10.82 -11.97
N VAL A 63 -15.55 10.43 -12.26
CA VAL A 63 -14.40 10.66 -11.37
C VAL A 63 -13.27 11.42 -12.06
N SER A 64 -12.48 10.77 -12.92
CA SER A 64 -11.34 11.37 -13.63
C SER A 64 -11.05 10.61 -14.92
#